data_AF-A0A932K913-F1
#
_entry.id   AF-A0A932K913-F1
#
_cell.length_a   1.000
_cell.length_b   1.000
_cell.length_c   1.000
_cell.angle_alpha   90.00
_cell.angle_beta   90.00
_cell.angle_gamma   90.00
#
_symmetry.space_group_name_H-M   'P 1'
#
loop_
_entity.id
_entity.type
_entity.pdbx_description
1 polymer ?
#
loop_
_entity_poly.entity_id
_entity_poly.type
_entity_poly.pdbx_seq_one_letter_code
_entity_poly.pdbx_strand_id
1 'polypeptide(L)'
;MNILDENIIDSQRQRLRQWRIAVRHMGYDVGRQGMKDQEILSVLHRLRRPTFFTRDEDFYTRRLCHGRYCLVYLAVAKDEVAPFVRRLLRHREFDTVVKRMGTVIRVSQVDVSVWRLHAEQAMHVAWSTSIP
;
A
#
# COMPACT_ATOMS: atom_id res chain seq x y z
N MET A 1 5.82 7.37 5.20
CA MET A 1 6.80 6.90 4.20
C MET A 1 6.13 5.86 3.33
N ASN A 2 6.27 5.91 2.00
CA ASN A 2 5.71 4.90 1.10
C ASN A 2 6.80 3.89 0.71
N ILE A 3 6.49 2.60 0.77
CA ILE A 3 7.41 1.52 0.46
C ILE A 3 6.74 0.60 -0.57
N LEU A 4 7.42 0.37 -1.69
CA LEU A 4 7.02 -0.62 -2.68
C LEU A 4 7.67 -1.95 -2.33
N ASP A 5 6.92 -3.03 -2.51
CA ASP A 5 7.42 -4.39 -2.42
C ASP A 5 8.50 -4.69 -3.49
N GLU A 6 9.34 -5.68 -3.23
CA GLU A 6 10.46 -6.06 -4.10
C GLU A 6 9.98 -6.47 -5.51
N ASN A 7 8.77 -7.03 -5.61
CA ASN A 7 8.15 -7.50 -6.85
C ASN A 7 7.53 -6.39 -7.73
N ILE A 8 7.54 -5.12 -7.28
CA ILE A 8 7.06 -4.00 -8.08
C ILE A 8 8.13 -3.59 -9.09
N ILE A 9 7.80 -3.68 -10.37
CA ILE A 9 8.74 -3.44 -11.47
C ILE A 9 9.24 -1.98 -11.50
N ASP A 10 10.50 -1.81 -11.93
CA ASP A 10 11.20 -0.51 -11.89
C ASP A 10 10.52 0.59 -12.71
N SER A 11 9.86 0.25 -13.82
CA SER A 11 9.13 1.23 -14.64
C SER A 11 8.02 1.94 -13.85
N GLN A 12 7.36 1.23 -12.93
CA GLN A 12 6.33 1.80 -12.06
C GLN A 12 6.95 2.68 -10.97
N ARG A 13 8.06 2.25 -10.38
CA ARG A 13 8.84 3.07 -9.42
C ARG A 13 9.32 4.37 -10.07
N GLN A 14 9.84 4.31 -11.29
CA GLN A 14 10.28 5.48 -12.06
C GLN A 14 9.11 6.42 -12.36
N ARG A 15 7.95 5.89 -12.75
CA ARG A 15 6.74 6.68 -12.99
C ARG A 15 6.26 7.42 -11.74
N LEU A 16 6.30 6.77 -10.58
CA LEU A 16 5.98 7.42 -9.29
C LEU A 16 6.96 8.55 -8.95
N ARG A 17 8.26 8.35 -9.20
CA ARG A 17 9.29 9.38 -9.01
C ARG A 17 9.09 10.58 -9.92
N GLN A 18 8.74 10.37 -11.20
CA GLN A 18 8.42 11.45 -12.14
C GLN A 18 7.23 12.29 -11.67
N TRP A 19 6.25 11.66 -11.00
CA TRP A 19 5.12 12.36 -10.37
C TRP A 19 5.43 12.95 -8.99
N ARG A 20 6.71 12.97 -8.58
CA ARG A 20 7.17 13.45 -7.27
C ARG A 20 6.54 12.71 -6.08
N ILE A 21 6.15 11.46 -6.28
CA ILE A 21 5.70 10.58 -5.19
C ILE A 21 6.91 9.86 -4.62
N ALA A 22 7.34 10.28 -3.43
CA ALA A 22 8.48 9.67 -2.75
C ALA A 22 8.15 8.23 -2.34
N VAL A 23 8.95 7.29 -2.85
CA VAL A 23 8.85 5.85 -2.58
C VAL A 23 10.23 5.26 -2.27
N ARG A 24 10.25 4.30 -1.36
CA ARG A 24 11.39 3.39 -1.12
C ARG A 24 11.05 2.00 -1.62
N HIS A 25 12.05 1.19 -1.90
CA HIS A 25 11.90 -0.18 -2.36
C HIS A 25 12.31 -1.15 -1.26
N MET A 26 11.40 -2.06 -0.89
CA MET A 26 11.71 -3.17 0.00
C MET A 26 12.79 -4.04 -0.62
N GLY A 27 13.76 -4.46 0.20
CA GLY A 27 14.90 -5.26 -0.22
C GLY A 27 16.10 -4.46 -0.73
N TYR A 28 15.91 -3.21 -1.17
CA TYR A 28 17.00 -2.35 -1.66
C TYR A 28 17.23 -1.13 -0.77
N ASP A 29 16.19 -0.31 -0.54
CA ASP A 29 16.27 0.91 0.27
C ASP A 29 15.92 0.64 1.75
N VAL A 30 15.25 -0.49 2.02
CA VAL A 30 14.71 -0.88 3.32
C VAL A 30 14.82 -2.40 3.47
N GLY A 31 15.40 -2.88 4.56
CA GLY A 31 15.55 -4.32 4.83
C GLY A 31 16.59 -4.98 3.92
N ARG A 32 16.32 -6.24 3.52
CA ARG A 32 17.17 -7.05 2.63
C ARG A 32 16.32 -7.79 1.60
N GLN A 33 16.88 -8.18 0.46
CA GLN A 33 16.14 -8.93 -0.56
C GLN A 33 15.69 -10.32 -0.05
N GLY A 34 14.57 -10.82 -0.59
CA GLY A 34 14.07 -12.16 -0.30
C GLY A 34 13.57 -12.33 1.14
N MET A 35 13.06 -11.25 1.75
CA MET A 35 12.42 -11.31 3.06
C MET A 35 11.07 -12.00 2.95
N LYS A 36 10.78 -12.89 3.91
CA LYS A 36 9.44 -13.45 4.06
C LYS A 36 8.48 -12.43 4.69
N ASP A 37 7.18 -12.68 4.60
CA ASP A 37 6.14 -11.78 5.11
C ASP A 37 6.35 -11.39 6.58
N GLN A 38 6.71 -12.34 7.43
CA GLN A 38 6.97 -12.08 8.86
C GLN A 38 8.17 -11.15 9.08
N GLU A 39 9.18 -11.22 8.21
CA GLU A 39 10.33 -10.33 8.25
C GLU A 39 9.95 -8.93 7.74
N ILE A 40 9.16 -8.85 6.67
CA ILE A 40 8.58 -7.61 6.16
C ILE A 40 7.78 -6.91 7.27
N LEU A 41 6.84 -7.62 7.91
CA LEU A 41 6.02 -7.08 9.00
C LEU A 41 6.91 -6.61 10.17
N SER A 42 7.92 -7.39 10.54
CA SER A 42 8.90 -7.02 11.57
C SER A 42 9.64 -5.72 11.25
N VAL A 43 10.01 -5.50 9.98
CA VAL A 43 10.59 -4.24 9.51
C VAL A 43 9.57 -3.11 9.60
N LEU A 44 8.34 -3.32 9.11
CA LEU A 44 7.28 -2.31 9.14
C LEU A 44 6.94 -1.84 10.56
N HIS A 45 7.00 -2.73 11.56
CA HIS A 45 6.82 -2.37 12.97
C HIS A 45 7.87 -1.36 13.47
N ARG A 46 9.12 -1.45 13.00
CA ARG A 46 10.23 -0.58 13.46
C ARG A 46 10.20 0.80 12.80
N LEU A 47 9.57 0.91 11.62
CA LEU A 47 9.50 2.14 10.86
C LEU A 47 8.43 3.10 11.40
N ARG A 48 8.63 4.39 11.17
CA ARG A 48 7.67 5.43 11.56
C ARG A 48 6.55 5.54 10.52
N ARG A 49 5.42 4.87 10.79
CA ARG A 49 4.16 5.01 10.03
C ARG A 49 4.32 4.74 8.52
N PRO A 50 4.88 3.58 8.12
CA PRO A 50 5.01 3.24 6.71
C PRO A 50 3.65 2.88 6.08
N THR A 51 3.50 3.17 4.79
CA THR A 51 2.49 2.58 3.92
C THR A 51 3.24 1.64 2.97
N PHE A 52 2.97 0.34 3.08
CA PHE A 52 3.58 -0.71 2.28
C PHE A 52 2.64 -1.10 1.14
N PHE A 53 3.15 -1.13 -0.09
CA PHE A 53 2.41 -1.46 -1.29
C PHE A 53 2.97 -2.75 -1.87
N THR A 54 2.13 -3.77 -1.99
CA THR A 54 2.48 -5.08 -2.54
C THR A 54 1.43 -5.54 -3.55
N ARG A 55 1.80 -6.47 -4.43
CA ARG A 55 0.87 -7.23 -5.27
C ARG A 55 0.63 -8.64 -4.73
N ASP A 56 1.14 -8.96 -3.55
CA ASP A 56 0.89 -10.21 -2.86
C ASP A 56 -0.46 -10.16 -2.13
N GLU A 57 -1.33 -11.13 -2.44
CA GLU A 57 -2.68 -11.23 -1.89
C GLU A 57 -2.68 -11.67 -0.42
N ASP A 58 -1.64 -12.37 0.04
CA ASP A 58 -1.57 -12.88 1.42
C ASP A 58 -1.52 -11.74 2.46
N PHE A 59 -1.14 -10.53 2.02
CA PHE A 59 -1.19 -9.32 2.84
C PHE A 59 -2.61 -8.74 3.00
N TYR A 60 -3.61 -9.18 2.23
CA TYR A 60 -5.00 -8.74 2.34
C TYR A 60 -5.81 -9.55 3.34
N THR A 61 -5.41 -9.48 4.61
CA THR A 61 -6.15 -10.12 5.71
C THR A 61 -6.29 -9.19 6.91
N ARG A 62 -7.48 -9.22 7.52
CA ARG A 62 -7.81 -8.41 8.70
C ARG A 62 -6.79 -8.58 9.83
N ARG A 63 -6.22 -9.77 9.99
CA ARG A 63 -5.27 -10.09 11.07
C ARG A 63 -3.99 -9.27 11.01
N LEU A 64 -3.67 -8.70 9.85
CA LEU A 64 -2.48 -7.87 9.66
C LEU A 64 -2.72 -6.38 9.92
N CYS A 65 -3.95 -5.96 10.25
CA CYS A 65 -4.23 -4.59 10.69
C CYS A 65 -3.38 -4.25 11.92
N HIS A 66 -2.63 -3.15 11.86
CA HIS A 66 -1.80 -2.71 12.97
C HIS A 66 -1.60 -1.19 12.98
N GLY A 67 -1.73 -0.56 14.15
CA GLY A 67 -1.72 0.91 14.28
C GLY A 67 -0.42 1.60 13.86
N ARG A 68 0.68 0.84 13.68
CA ARG A 68 1.98 1.40 13.28
C ARG A 68 2.20 1.49 11.78
N TYR A 69 1.40 0.84 10.94
CA TYR A 69 1.59 0.85 9.49
C TYR A 69 0.25 0.80 8.74
N CYS A 70 0.34 0.86 7.42
CA CYS A 70 -0.73 0.57 6.47
C CYS A 70 -0.21 -0.44 5.46
N LEU A 71 -1.02 -1.46 5.16
CA LEU A 71 -0.75 -2.41 4.09
C LEU A 71 -1.70 -2.12 2.92
N VAL A 72 -1.17 -2.15 1.70
CA VAL A 72 -1.92 -1.94 0.48
C VAL A 72 -1.62 -3.09 -0.47
N TYR A 73 -2.60 -3.97 -0.63
CA TYR A 73 -2.62 -4.98 -1.68
C TYR A 73 -3.17 -4.37 -2.98
N LEU A 74 -2.36 -4.35 -4.02
CA LEU A 74 -2.66 -3.82 -5.34
C LEU A 74 -3.15 -4.97 -6.24
N ALA A 75 -4.47 -5.19 -6.25
CA ALA A 75 -5.15 -6.14 -7.13
C ALA A 75 -5.31 -5.59 -8.56
N VAL A 76 -4.20 -5.21 -9.18
CA VAL A 76 -4.10 -4.61 -10.52
C VAL A 76 -2.94 -5.21 -11.30
N ALA A 77 -2.90 -4.96 -12.61
CA ALA A 77 -1.81 -5.45 -13.45
C ALA A 77 -0.46 -4.81 -13.05
N LYS A 78 0.63 -5.53 -13.34
CA LYS A 78 2.00 -5.13 -12.93
C LYS A 78 2.41 -3.75 -13.46
N ASP A 79 1.85 -3.35 -14.60
CA ASP A 79 2.08 -2.10 -15.31
C ASP A 79 1.10 -0.98 -14.94
N GLU A 80 0.12 -1.26 -14.06
CA GLU A 80 -0.87 -0.30 -13.56
C GLU A 80 -0.59 0.20 -12.14
N VAL A 81 0.42 -0.35 -11.46
CA VAL A 81 0.73 -0.04 -10.05
C VAL A 81 0.83 1.46 -9.77
N ALA A 82 1.62 2.20 -10.55
CA ALA A 82 1.88 3.61 -10.30
C ALA A 82 0.58 4.46 -10.35
N PRO A 83 -0.24 4.39 -11.42
CA PRO A 83 -1.56 5.04 -11.45
C PRO A 83 -2.41 4.78 -10.19
N PHE A 84 -2.50 3.52 -9.74
CA PHE A 84 -3.35 3.16 -8.60
C PHE A 84 -2.76 3.58 -7.25
N VAL A 85 -1.44 3.52 -7.08
CA VAL A 85 -0.76 4.11 -5.91
C VAL A 85 -1.05 5.61 -5.84
N ARG A 86 -0.91 6.34 -6.95
CA ARG A 86 -1.21 7.78 -7.01
C ARG A 86 -2.69 8.06 -6.70
N ARG A 87 -3.60 7.26 -7.26
CA ARG A 87 -5.05 7.40 -7.05
C ARG A 87 -5.41 7.20 -5.59
N LEU A 88 -4.88 6.14 -4.94
CA LEU A 88 -5.10 5.90 -3.51
C LEU A 88 -4.56 7.05 -2.65
N LEU A 89 -3.32 7.50 -2.91
CA LEU A 89 -2.69 8.58 -2.15
C LEU A 89 -3.39 9.95 -2.31
N ARG A 90 -4.29 10.09 -3.28
CA ARG A 90 -5.13 11.27 -3.49
C ARG A 90 -6.58 11.06 -3.07
N HIS A 91 -6.95 9.84 -2.69
CA HIS A 91 -8.29 9.51 -2.29
C HIS A 91 -8.59 10.16 -0.94
N ARG A 92 -9.74 10.85 -0.79
CA ARG A 92 -10.07 11.60 0.44
C ARG A 92 -10.05 10.76 1.71
N GLU A 93 -10.38 9.48 1.62
CA GLU A 93 -10.31 8.54 2.74
C GLU A 93 -8.87 8.13 3.12
N PHE A 94 -7.86 8.37 2.27
CA PHE A 94 -6.51 7.84 2.43
C PHE A 94 -5.40 8.84 2.11
N ASP A 95 -5.71 10.11 1.86
CA ASP A 95 -4.78 11.15 1.42
C ASP A 95 -3.67 11.47 2.45
N THR A 96 -3.97 11.35 3.74
CA THR A 96 -3.01 11.56 4.82
C THR A 96 -2.48 10.25 5.40
N VAL A 97 -1.26 10.30 5.94
CA VAL A 97 -0.67 9.17 6.68
C VAL A 97 -1.58 8.77 7.84
N VAL A 98 -2.20 9.74 8.53
CA VAL A 98 -3.10 9.48 9.67
C VAL A 98 -4.27 8.61 9.26
N LYS A 99 -4.96 8.95 8.18
CA LYS A 99 -6.12 8.18 7.68
C LYS A 99 -5.75 6.78 7.19
N ARG A 100 -4.49 6.56 6.80
CA ARG A 100 -4.01 5.24 6.37
C ARG A 100 -3.63 4.30 7.52
N MET A 101 -3.20 4.80 8.67
CA MET A 101 -2.67 3.91 9.73
C MET A 101 -3.72 2.94 10.28
N GLY A 102 -3.29 1.72 10.60
CA GLY A 102 -4.19 0.70 11.13
C GLY A 102 -5.10 0.09 10.08
N THR A 103 -4.77 0.22 8.79
CA THR A 103 -5.59 -0.32 7.71
C THR A 103 -4.85 -1.34 6.86
N VAL A 104 -5.60 -2.30 6.36
CA VAL A 104 -5.22 -3.21 5.27
C VAL A 104 -6.18 -2.94 4.12
N ILE A 105 -5.64 -2.44 3.00
CA ILE A 105 -6.40 -1.89 1.88
C ILE A 105 -6.18 -2.79 0.66
N ARG A 106 -7.26 -3.27 0.06
CA ARG A 106 -7.26 -3.81 -1.30
C ARG A 106 -7.63 -2.72 -2.27
N VAL A 107 -6.79 -2.52 -3.28
CA VAL A 107 -6.98 -1.56 -4.37
C VAL A 107 -7.21 -2.34 -5.65
N SER A 108 -8.38 -2.20 -6.24
CA SER A 108 -8.74 -2.82 -7.53
C SER A 108 -9.07 -1.76 -8.58
N GLN A 109 -9.30 -2.19 -9.82
CA GLN A 109 -9.76 -1.28 -10.87
C GLN A 109 -11.12 -0.65 -10.56
N VAL A 110 -12.01 -1.41 -9.89
CA VAL A 110 -13.41 -1.05 -9.66
C VAL A 110 -13.58 -0.28 -8.36
N ASP A 111 -12.91 -0.72 -7.30
CA ASP A 111 -13.15 -0.23 -5.95
C ASP A 111 -11.91 -0.29 -5.04
N VAL A 112 -12.09 0.21 -3.82
CA VAL A 112 -11.18 0.02 -2.70
C VAL A 112 -11.93 -0.70 -1.59
N SER A 113 -11.42 -1.83 -1.12
CA SER A 113 -11.96 -2.54 0.05
C SER A 113 -10.97 -2.45 1.20
N VAL A 114 -11.43 -2.15 2.42
CA VAL A 114 -10.56 -1.81 3.55
C VAL A 114 -10.96 -2.51 4.81
N TRP A 115 -10.01 -3.23 5.41
CA TRP A 115 -10.04 -3.59 6.81
C TRP A 115 -9.46 -2.46 7.64
N ARG A 116 -10.18 -2.03 8.68
CA ARG A 116 -9.66 -1.10 9.70
C ARG A 116 -9.42 -1.86 11.00
N LEU A 117 -8.43 -1.41 11.76
CA LEU A 117 -8.16 -1.94 13.09
C LEU A 117 -9.44 -1.88 13.95
N HIS A 118 -9.78 -3.00 14.58
CA HIS A 118 -11.01 -3.23 15.37
C HIS A 118 -12.34 -3.27 14.59
N ALA A 119 -12.35 -3.00 13.27
CA ALA A 119 -13.58 -3.12 12.49
C ALA A 119 -13.97 -4.58 12.28
N GLU A 120 -15.24 -4.91 12.46
CA GLU A 120 -15.73 -6.28 12.30
C GLU A 120 -15.83 -6.73 10.83
N GLN A 121 -16.07 -5.79 9.93
CA GLN A 121 -16.33 -6.00 8.52
C GLN A 121 -15.45 -5.09 7.66
N ALA A 122 -15.14 -5.54 6.45
CA ALA A 122 -14.44 -4.72 5.47
C ALA A 122 -15.40 -3.66 4.92
N MET A 123 -14.89 -2.44 4.73
CA MET A 123 -15.64 -1.34 4.13
C MET A 123 -15.28 -1.22 2.65
N HIS A 124 -16.27 -1.00 1.80
CA HIS A 124 -16.05 -0.67 0.40
C HIS A 124 -16.12 0.84 0.20
N VAL A 125 -15.17 1.36 -0.54
CA VAL A 125 -15.05 2.77 -0.91
C VAL A 125 -14.94 2.84 -2.42
N ALA A 126 -15.93 3.48 -3.04
CA ALA A 126 -15.90 3.71 -4.47
C ALA A 126 -14.77 4.68 -4.82
N TRP A 127 -14.18 4.51 -6.00
CA TRP A 127 -13.30 5.55 -6.51
C TRP A 127 -14.08 6.84 -6.73
N SER A 128 -13.57 7.96 -6.22
CA SER A 128 -14.09 9.27 -6.61
C SER A 128 -14.06 9.41 -8.14
N THR A 129 -15.19 9.74 -8.75
CA THR A 129 -15.38 9.97 -10.20
C THR A 129 -14.58 11.13 -10.78
N SER A 130 -13.81 11.83 -9.94
CA SER A 130 -12.84 12.85 -10.37
C SER A 130 -11.60 12.16 -10.95
N ILE A 131 -11.65 11.88 -12.26
CA ILE A 131 -10.48 11.49 -13.05
C ILE A 131 -9.52 12.70 -13.11
N PRO A 132 -8.20 12.50 -12.94
CA PRO A 132 -7.19 13.55 -13.07
C PRO A 132 -7.03 14.07 -14.50
#